data_AF-A0A916J2Z4-F1
#
_entry.id   AF-A0A916J2Z4-F1
#
_cell.length_a   1.000
_cell.length_b   1.000
_cell.length_c   1.000
_cell.angle_alpha   90.00
_cell.angle_beta   90.00
_cell.angle_gamma   90.00
#
_symmetry.space_group_name_H-M   'P 1'
#
loop_
_entity.id
_entity.type
_entity.pdbx_description
1 polymer ?
#
loop_
_entity_poly.entity_id
_entity_poly.type
_entity_poly.pdbx_seq_one_letter_code
_entity_poly.pdbx_strand_id
1 'polypeptide(L)'
;MDALLAFCQTKIQFFCSWYSAGGSGPYYLWLSIGALFLLLLAIIAHAVMRRLLGHRKFRGTWYNEYQFQQLLKMTYDDQQRGHRVMRHDEMQLLRAWECDRTDWGVSAKRGSFF
;
A
#
# COMPACT_ATOMS: atom_id res chain seq x y z
N MET A 1 -37.42 25.65 23.58
CA MET A 1 -36.82 26.75 22.79
C MET A 1 -35.34 26.94 23.14
N ASP A 2 -34.89 26.47 24.31
CA ASP A 2 -33.53 26.70 24.83
C ASP A 2 -32.42 25.97 24.06
N ALA A 3 -32.70 24.77 23.53
CA ALA A 3 -31.74 24.03 22.70
C ALA A 3 -31.41 24.74 21.37
N LEU A 4 -32.38 25.47 20.81
CA LEU A 4 -32.22 26.19 19.54
C LEU A 4 -31.40 27.47 19.76
N LEU A 5 -31.60 28.15 20.90
CA LEU A 5 -30.77 29.28 21.33
C LEU A 5 -29.34 28.85 21.65
N ALA A 6 -29.15 27.70 22.31
CA ALA A 6 -27.82 27.14 22.58
C ALA A 6 -27.07 26.83 21.29
N PHE A 7 -27.72 26.16 20.33
CA PHE A 7 -27.13 25.83 19.03
C PHE A 7 -26.79 27.09 18.21
N CYS A 8 -27.65 28.11 18.28
CA CYS A 8 -27.41 29.39 17.61
C CYS A 8 -26.21 30.14 18.24
N GLN A 9 -26.10 30.18 19.57
CA GLN A 9 -24.94 30.77 20.26
C GLN A 9 -23.64 30.01 19.98
N THR A 10 -23.66 28.68 19.88
CA THR A 10 -22.45 27.91 19.57
C THR A 10 -21.95 28.22 18.16
N LYS A 11 -22.86 28.29 17.18
CA LYS A 11 -22.52 28.63 15.79
C LYS A 11 -21.95 30.05 15.67
N ILE A 12 -22.54 31.02 16.37
CA ILE A 12 -22.08 32.41 16.38
C ILE A 12 -20.72 32.54 17.06
N GLN A 13 -20.49 31.88 18.21
CA GLN A 13 -19.17 31.89 18.84
C GLN A 13 -18.10 31.22 17.97
N PHE A 14 -18.42 30.12 17.28
CA PHE A 14 -17.48 29.49 16.34
C PHE A 14 -17.14 30.43 15.18
N PHE A 15 -18.13 31.12 14.62
CA PHE A 15 -17.93 32.10 13.55
C PHE A 15 -17.15 33.34 14.02
N CYS A 16 -17.45 33.86 15.22
CA CYS A 16 -16.74 35.01 15.79
C CYS A 16 -15.31 34.66 16.23
N SER A 17 -15.05 33.45 16.74
CA SER A 17 -13.69 32.99 17.02
C SER A 17 -12.87 32.81 15.74
N TRP A 18 -13.53 32.50 14.63
CA TRP A 18 -12.90 32.40 13.31
C TRP A 18 -12.63 33.77 12.66
N TYR A 19 -13.60 34.68 12.75
CA TYR A 19 -13.48 36.04 12.25
C TYR A 19 -12.58 36.94 13.10
N SER A 20 -12.48 36.69 14.41
CA SER A 20 -11.61 37.45 15.33
C SER A 20 -10.15 37.00 15.29
N ALA A 21 -9.82 35.92 14.58
CA ALA A 21 -8.44 35.50 14.31
C ALA A 21 -7.68 36.44 13.32
N GLY A 22 -8.25 37.61 13.01
CA GLY A 22 -7.70 38.61 12.09
C GLY A 22 -7.71 38.15 10.63
N GLY A 23 -7.35 39.06 9.71
CA GLY A 23 -7.31 38.80 8.25
C GLY A 23 -6.41 37.63 7.80
N SER A 24 -5.67 37.04 8.73
CA SER A 24 -4.84 35.84 8.58
C SER A 24 -5.59 34.50 8.71
N GLY A 25 -6.81 34.48 9.27
CA GLY A 25 -7.66 33.28 9.36
C GLY A 25 -7.82 32.49 8.05
N PRO A 26 -8.19 33.15 6.91
CA PRO A 26 -8.29 32.45 5.63
C PRO A 26 -6.95 31.90 5.10
N TYR A 27 -5.82 32.53 5.46
CA TYR A 27 -4.49 32.05 5.06
C TYR A 27 -4.13 30.74 5.79
N TYR A 28 -4.37 30.65 7.10
CA TYR A 28 -4.13 29.41 7.86
C TYR A 28 -5.04 28.27 7.41
N LEU A 29 -6.27 28.59 7.03
CA LEU A 29 -7.20 27.63 6.41
C LEU A 29 -6.66 27.04 5.11
N TRP A 30 -6.24 27.92 4.20
CA TRP A 30 -5.71 27.49 2.92
C TRP A 30 -4.47 26.61 3.12
N LEU A 31 -3.58 27.01 4.03
CA LEU A 31 -2.34 26.29 4.33
C LEU A 31 -2.61 24.93 4.96
N SER A 32 -3.54 24.84 5.91
CA SER A 32 -3.93 23.58 6.55
C SER A 32 -4.62 22.61 5.58
N ILE A 33 -5.51 23.10 4.72
CA ILE A 33 -6.15 22.29 3.67
C ILE A 33 -5.11 21.78 2.67
N GLY A 34 -4.19 22.65 2.24
CA GLY A 34 -3.09 22.28 1.35
C GLY A 34 -2.16 21.21 1.97
N ALA A 35 -1.82 21.37 3.25
CA ALA A 35 -1.01 20.41 3.98
C ALA A 35 -1.70 19.04 4.11
N LEU A 36 -3.00 19.03 4.46
CA LEU A 36 -3.79 17.80 4.52
C LEU A 36 -3.88 17.09 3.16
N PHE A 37 -4.08 17.86 2.09
CA PHE A 37 -4.12 17.32 0.74
C PHE A 37 -2.79 16.66 0.33
N LEU A 38 -1.66 17.33 0.60
CA LEU A 38 -0.33 16.78 0.33
C LEU A 38 -0.06 15.50 1.13
N LEU A 39 -0.48 15.46 2.40
CA LEU A 39 -0.31 14.30 3.27
C LEU A 39 -1.12 13.10 2.73
N LEU A 40 -2.36 13.35 2.33
CA LEU A 40 -3.22 12.34 1.72
C LEU A 40 -2.65 11.83 0.39
N LEU A 41 -2.12 12.73 -0.44
CA LEU A 41 -1.48 12.37 -1.71
C LEU A 41 -0.22 11.54 -1.49
N ALA A 42 0.59 11.84 -0.47
CA ALA A 42 1.76 11.04 -0.10
C ALA A 42 1.36 9.62 0.34
N ILE A 43 0.28 9.48 1.12
CA ILE A 43 -0.26 8.17 1.52
C ILE A 43 -0.73 7.37 0.30
N ILE A 44 -1.47 8.00 -0.60
CA ILE A 44 -1.94 7.38 -1.84
C ILE A 44 -0.74 6.98 -2.70
N ALA A 45 0.23 7.87 -2.92
CA ALA A 45 1.43 7.60 -3.69
C ALA A 45 2.21 6.42 -3.10
N HIS A 46 2.32 6.34 -1.77
CA HIS A 46 2.96 5.22 -1.09
C HIS A 46 2.18 3.91 -1.26
N ALA A 47 0.86 3.92 -1.13
CA ALA A 47 0.02 2.75 -1.35
C ALA A 47 0.05 2.28 -2.81
N VAL A 48 0.03 3.22 -3.75
CA VAL A 48 0.14 2.97 -5.19
C VAL A 48 1.51 2.45 -5.55
N MET A 49 2.61 3.01 -5.01
CA MET A 49 3.95 2.45 -5.20
C MET A 49 4.02 1.02 -4.68
N ARG A 50 3.47 0.72 -3.49
CA ARG A 50 3.44 -0.67 -2.99
C ARG A 50 2.68 -1.63 -3.91
N ARG A 51 1.58 -1.16 -4.54
CA ARG A 51 0.81 -1.97 -5.50
C ARG A 51 1.52 -2.10 -6.85
N LEU A 52 2.07 -1.02 -7.38
CA LEU A 52 2.73 -0.98 -8.69
C LEU A 52 4.09 -1.69 -8.69
N LEU A 53 4.80 -1.68 -7.57
CA LEU A 53 6.09 -2.36 -7.48
C LEU A 53 5.96 -3.89 -7.44
N GLY A 54 4.73 -4.43 -7.38
CA GLY A 54 4.49 -5.88 -7.50
C GLY A 54 5.34 -6.70 -6.53
N HIS A 55 5.72 -6.11 -5.39
CA HIS A 55 6.74 -6.69 -4.56
C HIS A 55 6.18 -7.95 -3.91
N ARG A 56 6.79 -9.10 -4.19
CA ARG A 56 6.45 -10.35 -3.51
C ARG A 56 7.33 -10.48 -2.29
N LYS A 57 6.71 -10.76 -1.14
CA LYS A 57 7.43 -10.96 0.13
C LYS A 57 7.94 -12.40 0.18
N PHE A 58 9.26 -12.57 0.29
CA PHE A 58 9.89 -13.88 0.45
C PHE A 58 10.87 -13.80 1.62
N ARG A 59 10.74 -14.71 2.61
CA ARG A 59 11.59 -14.74 3.83
C ARG A 59 11.71 -13.41 4.59
N GLY A 60 10.66 -12.59 4.57
CA GLY A 60 10.63 -11.31 5.29
C GLY A 60 11.15 -10.11 4.50
N THR A 61 11.79 -10.34 3.35
CA THR A 61 12.26 -9.29 2.45
C THR A 61 11.33 -9.14 1.24
N TRP A 62 11.18 -7.91 0.76
CA TRP A 62 10.38 -7.59 -0.42
C TRP A 62 11.27 -7.62 -1.65
N TYR A 63 10.89 -8.39 -2.66
CA TYR A 63 11.62 -8.50 -3.92
C TYR A 63 10.79 -7.92 -5.05
N ASN A 64 11.44 -7.22 -5.99
CA ASN A 64 10.82 -6.90 -7.27
C ASN A 64 10.54 -8.20 -8.04
N GLU A 65 9.53 -8.23 -8.91
CA GLU A 65 9.15 -9.41 -9.69
C GLU A 65 10.36 -10.01 -10.44
N TYR A 66 11.20 -9.18 -11.08
CA TYR A 66 12.41 -9.65 -11.75
C TYR A 66 13.40 -10.33 -10.78
N GLN A 67 13.63 -9.72 -9.62
CA GLN A 67 14.52 -10.27 -8.59
C GLN A 67 13.97 -11.56 -8.00
N PHE A 68 12.65 -11.62 -7.84
CA PHE A 68 11.95 -12.79 -7.32
C PHE A 68 12.03 -13.97 -8.28
N GLN A 69 11.85 -13.73 -9.59
CA GLN A 69 12.02 -14.75 -10.64
C GLN A 69 13.45 -15.29 -10.69
N GLN A 70 14.45 -14.42 -10.58
CA GLN A 70 15.86 -14.84 -10.51
C GLN A 70 16.14 -15.69 -9.26
N LEU A 71 15.61 -15.27 -8.11
CA LEU A 71 15.78 -15.98 -6.85
C LEU A 71 15.13 -17.38 -6.88
N LEU A 72 13.93 -17.49 -7.47
CA LEU A 72 13.27 -18.77 -7.68
C LEU A 72 14.08 -19.69 -8.59
N LYS A 73 14.64 -19.17 -9.68
CA LYS A 73 15.50 -19.95 -10.58
C LYS A 73 16.75 -20.48 -9.87
N MET A 74 17.45 -19.65 -9.11
CA MET A 74 18.62 -20.10 -8.34
C MET A 74 18.24 -21.15 -7.29
N THR A 75 17.11 -20.94 -6.61
CA THR A 75 16.62 -21.88 -5.60
C THR A 75 16.25 -23.23 -6.21
N TYR A 76 15.65 -23.23 -7.41
CA TYR A 76 15.35 -24.44 -8.17
C TYR A 76 16.62 -25.20 -8.57
N ASP A 77 17.63 -24.50 -9.10
CA ASP A 77 18.91 -25.10 -9.48
C ASP A 77 19.63 -25.72 -8.26
N ASP A 78 19.57 -25.05 -7.10
CA ASP A 78 20.10 -25.57 -5.84
C ASP A 78 19.34 -26.82 -5.35
N GLN A 79 18.02 -26.89 -5.60
CA GLN A 79 17.21 -28.07 -5.30
C GLN A 79 17.64 -29.26 -6.15
N GLN A 80 17.80 -29.06 -7.45
CA GLN A 80 18.18 -30.13 -8.39
C GLN A 80 19.57 -30.70 -8.07
N ARG A 81 20.47 -29.84 -7.58
CA ARG A 81 21.80 -30.26 -7.12
C ARG A 81 21.79 -30.93 -5.75
N GLY A 82 20.65 -30.97 -5.05
CA GLY A 82 20.52 -31.57 -3.73
C GLY A 82 21.26 -30.80 -2.63
N HIS A 83 21.62 -29.54 -2.87
CA HIS A 83 22.50 -28.77 -1.97
C HIS A 83 21.78 -28.17 -0.77
N ARG A 84 20.44 -28.24 -0.71
CA ARG A 84 19.66 -27.55 0.32
C ARG A 84 18.37 -28.27 0.69
N VAL A 85 18.15 -28.43 2.00
CA VAL A 85 16.85 -28.80 2.58
C VAL A 85 15.94 -27.57 2.56
N MET A 86 14.84 -27.66 1.81
CA MET A 86 13.86 -26.59 1.69
C MET A 86 12.75 -26.71 2.72
N ARG A 87 12.21 -25.55 3.13
CA ARG A 87 10.99 -25.52 3.94
C ARG A 87 9.78 -25.87 3.09
N HIS A 88 8.72 -26.37 3.73
CA HIS A 88 7.50 -26.77 3.04
C HIS A 88 6.90 -25.63 2.19
N ASP A 89 6.87 -24.41 2.74
CA ASP A 89 6.36 -23.21 2.06
C ASP A 89 7.18 -22.86 0.80
N GLU A 90 8.50 -23.09 0.86
CA GLU A 90 9.39 -22.85 -0.28
C GLU A 90 9.11 -23.85 -1.41
N MET A 91 8.85 -25.12 -1.08
CA MET A 91 8.46 -26.14 -2.07
C MET A 91 7.11 -25.85 -2.72
N GLN A 92 6.12 -25.36 -1.96
CA GLN A 92 4.83 -24.98 -2.54
C GLN A 92 4.97 -23.83 -3.54
N LEU A 93 5.78 -22.82 -3.19
CA LEU A 93 6.08 -21.69 -4.05
C LEU A 93 6.81 -22.12 -5.33
N LEU A 94 7.80 -23.02 -5.21
CA LEU A 94 8.52 -23.59 -6.36
C LEU A 94 7.60 -24.40 -7.28
N ARG A 95 6.68 -25.21 -6.74
CA ARG A 95 5.69 -25.93 -7.54
C ARG A 95 4.74 -24.99 -8.26
N ALA A 96 4.27 -23.94 -7.58
CA ALA A 96 3.40 -22.95 -8.21
C ALA A 96 4.11 -22.24 -9.37
N TRP A 97 5.38 -21.89 -9.19
CA TRP A 97 6.21 -21.30 -10.24
C TRP A 97 6.55 -22.28 -11.37
N GLU A 98 6.80 -23.55 -11.08
CA GLU A 98 7.06 -24.58 -12.08
C GLU A 98 5.80 -24.85 -12.93
N CYS A 99 4.62 -24.86 -12.30
CA CYS A 99 3.34 -24.98 -12.98
C CYS A 99 3.08 -23.76 -13.88
N ASP A 100 3.32 -22.55 -13.39
CA ASP A 100 3.21 -21.30 -14.16
C ASP A 100 4.21 -21.28 -15.33
N ARG A 101 5.42 -21.83 -15.13
CA ARG A 101 6.44 -22.02 -16.19
C ARG A 101 6.01 -23.04 -17.26
N THR A 102 5.34 -24.12 -16.90
CA THR A 102 4.82 -25.09 -17.89
C THR A 102 3.57 -24.55 -18.60
N ASP A 103 2.86 -23.63 -17.95
CA ASP A 103 1.61 -23.05 -18.42
C ASP A 103 1.77 -21.76 -19.24
N TRP A 104 2.99 -21.35 -19.65
CA TRP A 104 3.14 -20.29 -20.68
C TRP A 104 2.57 -20.69 -22.05
N GLY A 105 1.98 -21.88 -22.17
CA GLY A 105 1.05 -22.26 -23.25
C GLY A 105 -0.44 -22.18 -22.90
N VAL A 106 -0.87 -22.14 -21.62
CA VAL A 106 -2.29 -22.33 -21.24
C VAL A 106 -2.83 -21.48 -20.06
N SER A 107 -2.04 -20.93 -19.12
CA SER A 107 -2.62 -20.42 -17.85
C SER A 107 -2.27 -18.99 -17.48
N ALA A 108 -2.56 -18.04 -18.38
CA ALA A 108 -2.66 -16.60 -18.04
C ALA A 108 -3.94 -16.26 -17.21
N LYS A 109 -4.54 -17.21 -16.49
CA LYS A 109 -5.78 -17.02 -15.73
C LYS A 109 -5.73 -17.72 -14.37
N ARG A 110 -4.91 -17.22 -13.44
CA ARG A 110 -5.26 -17.33 -12.02
C ARG A 110 -4.59 -16.22 -11.22
N GLY A 111 -5.25 -15.07 -11.22
CA GLY A 111 -5.00 -14.04 -10.24
C GLY A 111 -5.31 -14.52 -8.82
N SER A 112 -4.78 -13.76 -7.85
CA SER A 112 -5.19 -13.78 -6.45
C SER A 112 -4.93 -15.10 -5.71
N PHE A 113 -3.70 -15.29 -5.23
CA PHE A 113 -3.52 -15.82 -3.87
C PHE A 113 -2.34 -15.10 -3.21
N PHE A 114 -2.67 -14.47 -2.07
CA PHE A 114 -1.87 -13.59 -1.19
C PHE A 114 -1.83 -12.11 -1.56
#